data_AF-A0A847D8C0-F1
#
_entry.id   AF-A0A847D8C0-F1
#
_cell.length_a   1.000
_cell.length_b   1.000
_cell.length_c   1.000
_cell.angle_alpha   90.00
_cell.angle_beta   90.00
_cell.angle_gamma   90.00
#
_symmetry.space_group_name_H-M   'P 1'
#
loop_
_entity.id
_entity.type
_entity.pdbx_description
1 polymer ?
#
loop_
_entity_poly.entity_id
_entity_poly.type
_entity_poly.pdbx_seq_one_letter_code
_entity_poly.pdbx_strand_id
1 'polypeptide(L)'
;MREIKFRGKRIDNGDWVFGLYVKSVNDRAYIIVCATEDAVNTRNEVDFLYIEIIPETVGQYTGLKDKNGVEIYEGDVVREHVNDYTPIYQN
;
A
#
# COMPACT_ATOMS: atom_id res chain seq x y z
N MET A 1 11.97 12.82 -5.32
CA MET A 1 11.01 11.97 -6.05
C MET A 1 10.33 11.08 -5.01
N ARG A 2 9.00 11.08 -4.89
CA ARG A 2 8.25 10.21 -3.96
C ARG A 2 8.10 8.83 -4.58
N GLU A 3 8.25 7.78 -3.79
CA GLU A 3 8.00 6.41 -4.23
C GLU A 3 6.52 6.21 -4.55
N ILE A 4 6.22 5.65 -5.72
CA ILE A 4 4.85 5.32 -6.13
C ILE A 4 4.60 3.86 -5.77
N LYS A 5 3.95 3.65 -4.63
CA LYS A 5 3.61 2.33 -4.10
C LYS A 5 2.22 2.40 -3.48
N PHE A 6 1.39 1.41 -3.76
CA PHE A 6 0.03 1.29 -3.25
C PHE A 6 -0.12 -0.01 -2.48
N ARG A 7 -1.16 -0.07 -1.64
CA ARG A 7 -1.64 -1.31 -1.00
C ARG A 7 -3.14 -1.47 -1.16
N GLY A 8 -3.62 -2.69 -1.00
CA GLY A 8 -5.04 -3.02 -0.84
C GLY A 8 -5.21 -4.40 -0.20
N LYS A 9 -6.36 -4.65 0.43
CA LYS A 9 -6.71 -5.97 0.96
C LYS A 9 -7.29 -6.85 -0.14
N ARG A 10 -6.78 -8.06 -0.28
CA ARG A 10 -7.26 -9.03 -1.27
C ARG A 10 -8.71 -9.44 -0.97
N ILE A 11 -9.49 -9.66 -2.02
CA ILE A 11 -10.89 -10.13 -1.86
C ILE A 11 -10.95 -11.56 -1.32
N ASP A 12 -10.00 -12.41 -1.70
CA ASP A 12 -10.04 -13.84 -1.41
C ASP A 12 -9.66 -14.21 0.04
N ASN A 13 -8.70 -13.50 0.65
CA ASN A 13 -8.22 -13.83 1.99
C ASN A 13 -8.09 -12.63 2.95
N GLY A 14 -8.29 -11.40 2.48
CA GLY A 14 -8.20 -10.20 3.31
C GLY A 14 -6.78 -9.73 3.66
N ASP A 15 -5.73 -10.40 3.17
CA ASP A 15 -4.34 -10.00 3.38
C ASP A 15 -4.01 -8.73 2.59
N TRP A 16 -3.03 -7.97 3.06
CA TRP A 16 -2.49 -6.83 2.32
C TRP A 16 -1.58 -7.29 1.18
N VAL A 17 -1.79 -6.70 0.00
CA VAL A 17 -0.89 -6.80 -1.15
C VAL A 17 -0.40 -5.40 -1.53
N PHE A 18 0.83 -5.30 -2.02
CA PHE A 18 1.52 -4.05 -2.33
C PHE A 18 2.00 -4.03 -3.79
N GLY A 19 1.95 -2.87 -4.43
CA GLY A 19 2.36 -2.72 -5.82
C GLY A 19 1.74 -1.50 -6.51
N LEU A 20 1.48 -1.62 -7.80
CA LEU A 20 0.85 -0.55 -8.59
C LEU A 20 -0.67 -0.73 -8.63
N TYR A 21 -1.40 0.32 -8.27
CA TYR A 21 -2.86 0.32 -8.30
C TYR A 21 -3.41 0.51 -9.72
N VAL A 22 -4.37 -0.33 -10.10
CA VAL A 22 -5.11 -0.21 -11.36
C VAL A 22 -6.60 -0.38 -11.09
N LYS A 23 -7.40 0.56 -11.60
CA LYS A 23 -8.86 0.45 -11.65
C LYS A 23 -9.27 -0.09 -13.02
N SER A 24 -10.06 -1.15 -13.04
CA SER A 24 -10.61 -1.73 -14.25
C SER A 24 -11.89 -1.00 -14.68
N VAL A 25 -12.27 -1.20 -15.94
CA VAL A 25 -13.47 -0.61 -16.58
C VAL A 25 -14.79 -1.07 -15.95
N ASN A 26 -14.77 -2.16 -15.18
CA ASN A 26 -15.93 -2.70 -14.47
C ASN A 26 -15.93 -2.36 -12.96
N ASP A 27 -15.27 -1.26 -12.59
CA ASP A 27 -15.13 -0.77 -11.21
C ASP A 27 -14.38 -1.71 -10.24
N ARG A 28 -13.79 -2.80 -10.73
CA ARG A 28 -12.90 -3.67 -9.94
C ARG A 28 -11.54 -3.01 -9.75
N ALA A 29 -10.91 -3.29 -8.61
CA ALA A 29 -9.63 -2.74 -8.20
C ALA A 29 -8.57 -3.86 -8.13
N TYR A 30 -7.36 -3.57 -8.61
CA TYR A 30 -6.26 -4.53 -8.61
C TYR A 30 -4.95 -3.88 -8.17
N ILE A 31 -4.06 -4.71 -7.62
CA ILE A 31 -2.65 -4.39 -7.43
C ILE A 31 -1.81 -5.27 -8.36
N ILE A 32 -0.97 -4.64 -9.18
CA ILE A 32 0.08 -5.31 -9.94
C ILE A 32 1.26 -5.56 -9.00
N VAL A 33 1.58 -6.83 -8.73
CA VAL A 33 2.61 -7.23 -7.76
C VAL A 33 3.97 -7.42 -8.42
N CYS A 34 4.00 -8.03 -9.61
CA CYS A 34 5.21 -8.23 -10.39
C CYS A 34 4.87 -8.46 -11.87
N ALA A 35 5.86 -8.22 -12.73
CA ALA A 35 5.92 -8.76 -14.07
C ALA A 35 6.81 -10.00 -14.00
N THR A 36 6.38 -11.12 -14.58
CA THR A 36 7.27 -12.27 -14.73
C THR A 36 7.85 -12.25 -16.13
N GLU A 37 9.18 -12.18 -16.24
CA GLU A 37 9.88 -12.22 -17.54
C GLU A 37 9.55 -13.49 -18.35
N ASP A 38 9.18 -14.57 -17.66
CA ASP A 38 8.87 -15.87 -18.25
C ASP A 38 7.41 -16.04 -18.70
N ALA A 39 6.50 -15.15 -18.30
CA ALA A 39 5.10 -15.21 -18.75
C ALA A 39 4.90 -14.25 -19.91
N VAL A 40 5.41 -14.65 -21.06
CA VAL A 40 5.00 -14.07 -22.32
C VAL A 40 3.62 -14.65 -22.63
N ASN A 41 2.59 -13.80 -22.59
CA ASN A 41 1.22 -14.25 -22.87
C ASN A 41 1.08 -14.70 -24.34
N THR A 42 -0.07 -15.26 -24.72
CA THR A 42 -0.30 -15.73 -26.10
C THR A 42 -0.23 -14.64 -27.18
N ARG A 43 -0.08 -13.36 -26.79
CA ARG A 43 0.09 -12.20 -27.65
C ARG A 43 1.53 -11.66 -27.68
N ASN A 44 2.48 -12.39 -27.08
CA ASN A 44 3.87 -12.01 -26.99
C ASN A 44 4.13 -10.76 -26.11
N GLU A 45 3.30 -10.55 -25.09
CA GLU A 45 3.40 -9.42 -24.14
C GLU A 45 3.81 -9.90 -22.75
N VAL A 46 4.40 -9.01 -21.96
CA VAL A 46 4.71 -9.25 -20.55
C VAL A 46 3.41 -9.42 -19.78
N ASP A 47 3.22 -10.59 -19.16
CA ASP A 47 2.12 -10.83 -18.25
C ASP A 47 2.45 -10.29 -16.85
N PHE A 48 1.44 -9.68 -16.23
CA PHE A 48 1.56 -9.10 -14.90
C PHE A 48 0.72 -9.91 -13.93
N LEU A 49 1.23 -10.12 -12.73
CA LEU A 49 0.44 -10.68 -11.64
C LEU A 49 -0.46 -9.58 -11.07
N TYR A 50 -1.73 -9.59 -11.49
CA TYR A 50 -2.78 -8.75 -10.92
C TYR A 50 -3.48 -9.50 -9.78
N ILE A 51 -3.54 -8.89 -8.60
CA ILE A 51 -4.33 -9.39 -7.48
C ILE A 51 -5.50 -8.45 -7.25
N GLU A 52 -6.71 -8.99 -7.29
CA GLU A 52 -7.92 -8.23 -7.02
C GLU A 52 -8.03 -7.87 -5.53
N ILE A 53 -8.41 -6.63 -5.27
CA ILE A 53 -8.51 -6.06 -3.93
C ILE A 53 -9.89 -5.43 -3.69
N ILE A 54 -10.22 -5.24 -2.41
CA ILE A 54 -11.37 -4.47 -1.95
C ILE A 54 -11.07 -2.97 -2.24
N PRO A 55 -11.82 -2.29 -3.11
CA PRO A 55 -11.52 -0.92 -3.54
C PRO A 55 -11.37 0.09 -2.39
N GLU A 56 -12.18 -0.05 -1.34
CA GLU A 56 -12.23 0.85 -0.18
C GLU A 56 -10.98 0.75 0.71
N THR A 57 -10.15 -0.27 0.48
CA THR A 57 -8.92 -0.49 1.25
C THR A 57 -7.67 0.06 0.56
N VAL A 58 -7.83 0.66 -0.64
CA VAL A 58 -6.72 1.27 -1.38
C VAL A 58 -6.12 2.41 -0.56
N GLY A 59 -4.79 2.39 -0.44
CA GLY A 59 -4.02 3.52 0.10
C GLY A 59 -2.69 3.66 -0.63
N GLN A 60 -2.31 4.90 -0.96
CA GLN A 60 -0.98 5.20 -1.49
C GLN A 60 0.02 5.39 -0.35
N TYR A 61 1.23 4.88 -0.49
CA TYR A 61 2.32 5.14 0.44
C TYR A 61 2.63 6.64 0.50
N THR A 62 2.61 7.21 1.70
CA THR A 62 2.80 8.66 1.92
C THR A 62 4.26 9.12 1.73
N GLY A 63 5.22 8.20 1.73
CA GLY A 63 6.64 8.54 1.83
C GLY A 63 7.13 8.68 3.27
N LEU A 64 6.25 8.51 4.26
CA LEU A 64 6.55 8.63 5.68
C LEU A 64 6.47 7.29 6.39
N LYS A 65 7.28 7.13 7.44
CA LYS A 65 7.23 5.99 8.35
C LYS A 65 6.81 6.46 9.73
N ASP A 66 6.11 5.59 10.46
CA ASP A 66 5.83 5.81 11.87
C ASP A 66 7.12 5.71 12.71
N LYS A 67 7.01 5.93 14.02
CA LYS A 67 8.14 5.84 14.96
C LYS A 67 8.80 4.45 15.02
N ASN A 68 8.13 3.40 14.55
CA ASN A 68 8.62 2.03 14.52
C ASN A 68 9.18 1.65 13.14
N GLY A 69 9.24 2.59 12.19
CA GLY A 69 9.71 2.35 10.83
C GLY A 69 8.68 1.69 9.91
N VAL A 70 7.41 1.62 10.33
CA VAL A 70 6.30 1.09 9.51
C VAL A 70 5.85 2.16 8.53
N GLU A 71 5.78 1.82 7.25
CA GLU A 71 5.29 2.71 6.20
C GLU A 71 3.84 3.14 6.46
N ILE A 72 3.57 4.44 6.34
CA ILE A 72 2.23 5.02 6.51
C ILE A 72 1.60 5.17 5.13
N TYR A 73 0.40 4.63 4.97
CA TYR A 73 -0.40 4.73 3.76
C TYR A 73 -1.61 5.65 3.99
N GLU A 74 -2.14 6.20 2.90
CA GLU A 74 -3.41 6.94 2.96
C GLU A 74 -4.51 6.10 3.59
N GLY A 75 -5.28 6.71 4.50
CA GLY A 75 -6.31 6.05 5.30
C GLY A 75 -5.81 5.37 6.58
N ASP A 76 -4.50 5.32 6.85
CA ASP A 76 -3.99 4.83 8.13
C ASP A 76 -4.38 5.75 9.29
N VAL A 77 -4.75 5.14 10.42
CA VAL A 77 -4.98 5.82 11.68
C VAL A 77 -3.68 5.81 12.48
N VAL A 78 -3.08 6.99 12.64
CA VAL A 78 -1.86 7.18 13.44
C VAL A 78 -2.22 7.78 14.80
N ARG A 79 -1.48 7.39 15.85
CA ARG A 79 -1.58 8.02 17.17
C ARG A 79 -0.37 8.89 17.42
N GLU A 80 -0.61 10.12 17.85
CA GLU A 80 0.45 10.99 18.34
C GLU A 80 0.94 10.48 19.70
N HIS A 81 2.25 10.32 19.83
CA HIS A 81 2.87 10.15 21.13
C HIS A 81 3.16 11.52 21.71
N VAL A 82 2.22 12.05 22.49
CA VAL A 82 2.49 13.22 23.34
C VAL A 82 3.33 12.72 24.50
N ASN A 83 4.58 13.19 24.61
CA ASN A 83 5.42 12.89 25.76
C ASN A 83 4.74 13.45 27.02
N ASP A 84 4.56 12.61 28.04
CA ASP A 84 4.18 13.07 29.38
C ASP A 84 5.22 14.12 29.82
N TYR A 85 4.73 15.33 30.11
CA TYR A 85 5.54 16.49 30.46
C TYR A 85 6.61 16.15 31.50
N THR A 86 7.89 16.32 31.16
CA THR A 86 8.98 16.34 32.14
C THR A 86 8.86 17.64 32.94
N PRO A 87 8.51 17.60 34.24
CA PRO A 87 8.47 18.82 35.05
C PRO A 87 9.91 19.29 35.26
N ILE A 88 10.24 20.46 34.73
CA ILE A 88 11.49 21.15 35.04
C ILE A 88 11.30 21.86 36.38
N TYR A 89 11.85 21.28 37.45
CA TYR A 89 11.97 22.00 38.72
C TYR A 89 13.14 22.98 38.64
N GLN A 90 12.85 24.27 38.72
CA GLN A 90 13.85 25.31 38.91
C GLN A 90 14.18 25.40 40.41
N ASN A 91 15.47 25.26 40.74
CA ASN A 91 16.03 25.61 42.06
C ASN A 91 16.22 27.12 42.17
#